data_AF-A0A941EM62-F1
#
_entry.id   AF-A0A941EM62-F1
#
_cell.length_a   1.000
_cell.length_b   1.000
_cell.length_c   1.000
_cell.angle_alpha   90.00
_cell.angle_beta   90.00
_cell.angle_gamma   90.00
#
_symmetry.space_group_name_H-M   'P 1'
#
loop_
_entity.id
_entity.type
_entity.pdbx_description
1 polymer ?
#
loop_
_entity_poly.entity_id
_entity_poly.type
_entity_poly.pdbx_seq_one_letter_code
_entity_poly.pdbx_strand_id
1 'polypeptide(L)'
;SGLSGTFNTAYQASQMVDANVTVIDSKSISFGLGYQIQHLVELVKEGVSTSEIVNKLNHLRENIKLFVVIGQLNQLIKGGRISKTKGLIGNLMKIKPIGTLDDGRLELVHNARTQNSSIQYLKKEIAEFIGDHEIKSVGVA
;
A
#
# COMPACT_ATOMS: atom_id res chain seq x y z
N SER A 1 7.35 -2.72 -5.14
CA SER A 1 7.74 -3.18 -6.50
C SER A 1 6.56 -3.29 -7.46
N GLY A 2 5.35 -3.65 -7.02
CA GLY A 2 4.21 -3.88 -7.93
C GLY A 2 3.61 -2.64 -8.62
N LEU A 3 3.89 -1.42 -8.14
CA LEU A 3 3.31 -0.17 -8.68
C LEU A 3 4.30 0.73 -9.43
N SER A 4 5.59 0.61 -9.11
CA SER A 4 6.65 1.45 -9.66
C SER A 4 7.96 0.67 -9.78
N GLY A 5 8.75 1.00 -10.80
CA GLY A 5 10.09 0.47 -11.00
C GLY A 5 11.11 0.95 -9.96
N THR A 6 10.78 1.93 -9.10
CA THR A 6 11.69 2.54 -8.11
C THR A 6 12.42 1.50 -7.26
N PHE A 7 11.73 0.47 -6.76
CA PHE A 7 12.36 -0.60 -5.98
C PHE A 7 13.40 -1.36 -6.81
N ASN A 8 13.05 -1.78 -8.03
CA ASN A 8 13.96 -2.54 -8.89
C ASN A 8 15.18 -1.70 -9.29
N THR A 9 14.99 -0.42 -9.60
CA THR A 9 16.09 0.50 -9.90
C THR A 9 17.01 0.67 -8.70
N ALA A 10 16.46 0.88 -7.50
CA ALA A 10 17.25 1.00 -6.28
C ALA A 10 18.02 -0.30 -5.96
N TYR A 11 17.36 -1.46 -6.11
CA TYR A 11 17.99 -2.77 -5.91
C TYR A 11 19.12 -3.01 -6.90
N GLN A 12 18.94 -2.70 -8.19
CA GLN A 12 20.00 -2.82 -9.19
C GLN A 12 21.19 -1.90 -8.86
N ALA A 13 20.93 -0.63 -8.54
CA ALA A 13 21.97 0.31 -8.17
C ALA A 13 22.74 -0.14 -6.92
N SER A 14 22.06 -0.78 -5.96
CA SER A 14 22.70 -1.30 -4.75
C SER A 14 23.70 -2.43 -5.04
N GLN A 15 23.52 -3.17 -6.14
CA GLN A 15 24.48 -4.21 -6.57
C GLN A 15 25.69 -3.64 -7.32
N MET A 16 25.65 -2.37 -7.71
CA MET A 16 26.71 -1.72 -8.51
C MET A 16 27.73 -0.97 -7.65
N VAL A 17 27.51 -0.88 -6.34
CA VAL A 17 28.35 -0.13 -5.41
C VAL A 17 29.02 -1.08 -4.43
N ASP A 18 30.26 -0.75 -4.03
CA ASP A 18 30.96 -1.45 -2.96
C ASP A 18 30.54 -0.87 -1.60
N ALA A 19 29.28 -1.10 -1.23
CA ALA A 19 28.69 -0.66 0.01
C ALA A 19 27.61 -1.62 0.51
N ASN A 20 27.45 -1.71 1.84
CA ASN A 20 26.42 -2.54 2.45
C ASN A 20 25.05 -1.85 2.37
N VAL A 21 24.30 -2.13 1.31
CA VAL A 21 22.99 -1.53 1.06
C VAL A 21 21.89 -2.59 1.09
N THR A 22 20.90 -2.40 1.95
CA THR A 22 19.67 -3.20 1.98
C THR A 22 18.50 -2.40 1.42
N VAL A 23 17.90 -2.90 0.34
CA VAL A 23 16.73 -2.26 -0.29
C VAL A 23 15.47 -2.97 0.15
N ILE A 24 14.57 -2.24 0.82
CA ILE A 24 13.34 -2.78 1.38
C ILE A 24 12.16 -2.40 0.49
N ASP A 25 11.39 -3.40 0.04
CA ASP A 25 10.13 -3.15 -0.65
C ASP A 25 9.01 -2.93 0.38
N SER A 26 8.46 -1.72 0.45
CA SER A 26 7.36 -1.43 1.40
C SER A 26 6.06 -2.17 1.07
N LYS A 27 5.91 -2.61 -0.19
CA LYS A 27 4.64 -3.15 -0.73
C LYS A 27 3.44 -2.23 -0.47
N SER A 28 3.70 -0.95 -0.22
CA SER A 28 2.72 0.04 0.22
C SER A 28 3.02 1.41 -0.38
N ILE A 29 2.11 2.36 -0.18
CA ILE A 29 2.19 3.73 -0.69
C ILE A 29 1.68 4.71 0.37
N SER A 30 1.93 6.01 0.15
CA SER A 30 1.38 7.09 0.99
C SER A 30 1.62 6.82 2.49
N PHE A 31 0.60 6.97 3.33
CA PHE A 31 0.70 6.77 4.77
C PHE A 31 1.18 5.38 5.18
N GLY A 32 0.81 4.33 4.44
CA GLY A 32 1.26 2.95 4.74
C GLY A 32 2.76 2.75 4.53
N LEU A 33 3.37 3.48 3.57
CA LEU A 33 4.83 3.56 3.43
C LEU A 33 5.43 4.45 4.53
N GLY A 34 4.84 5.61 4.80
CA GLY A 34 5.32 6.54 5.83
C GLY A 34 5.37 5.92 7.23
N TYR A 35 4.35 5.15 7.61
CA TYR A 35 4.29 4.47 8.90
C TYR A 35 5.39 3.41 9.06
N GLN A 36 5.72 2.68 8.00
CA GLN A 36 6.87 1.77 7.98
C GLN A 36 8.20 2.53 8.18
N ILE A 37 8.35 3.70 7.55
CA ILE A 37 9.55 4.54 7.70
C ILE A 37 9.69 5.05 9.14
N GLN A 38 8.60 5.44 9.79
CA GLN A 38 8.63 5.88 11.20
C GLN A 38 9.17 4.79 12.12
N HIS A 39 8.63 3.56 12.00
CA HIS A 39 9.12 2.40 12.77
C HIS A 39 10.57 2.05 12.43
N LEU A 40 10.94 2.11 11.14
CA LEU A 40 12.32 1.87 10.70
C LEU A 40 13.29 2.82 11.41
N VAL A 41 12.97 4.12 11.47
CA VAL A 41 13.82 5.13 12.11
C VAL A 41 13.98 4.86 13.61
N GLU A 42 12.93 4.42 14.29
CA GLU A 42 12.97 4.06 15.71
C GLU A 42 13.88 2.84 15.95
N LEU A 43 13.69 1.77 15.19
CA LEU A 43 14.51 0.55 15.30
C LEU A 43 16.00 0.82 15.02
N VAL A 44 16.30 1.70 14.06
CA VAL A 44 17.68 2.13 13.79
C VAL A 44 18.27 2.88 14.98
N LYS A 45 17.51 3.76 15.63
CA LYS A 45 17.96 4.49 16.84
C LYS A 45 18.20 3.56 18.02
N GLU A 46 17.44 2.48 18.11
CA GLU A 46 17.60 1.42 19.12
C GLU A 46 18.80 0.50 18.85
N GLY A 47 19.49 0.66 17.71
CA GLY A 47 20.64 -0.17 17.36
C GLY A 47 20.27 -1.58 16.89
N VAL A 48 19.03 -1.79 16.46
CA VAL A 48 18.56 -3.08 15.95
C VAL A 48 19.29 -3.43 14.64
N SER A 49 19.70 -4.68 14.49
CA SER A 49 20.42 -5.14 13.29
C SER A 49 19.56 -5.01 12.02
N THR A 50 20.19 -4.77 10.86
CA THR A 50 19.49 -4.63 9.58
C THR A 50 18.62 -5.85 9.23
N SER A 51 19.11 -7.07 9.50
CA SER A 51 18.34 -8.31 9.28
C SER A 51 17.08 -8.37 10.16
N GLU A 52 17.20 -7.95 11.41
CA GLU A 52 16.06 -7.95 12.33
C GLU A 52 15.06 -6.83 12.00
N ILE A 53 15.54 -5.66 11.59
CA ILE A 53 14.70 -4.57 11.05
C ILE A 53 13.85 -5.08 9.90
N VAL A 54 14.45 -5.79 8.93
CA VAL A 54 13.71 -6.35 7.78
C VAL A 54 12.61 -7.30 8.26
N ASN A 55 12.90 -8.18 9.21
CA ASN A 55 11.91 -9.10 9.76
C ASN A 55 10.77 -8.37 10.50
N LYS A 56 11.09 -7.36 11.31
CA LYS A 56 10.08 -6.56 12.02
C LYS A 56 9.20 -5.77 11.05
N LEU A 57 9.78 -5.19 9.99
CA LEU A 57 9.01 -4.49 8.96
C LEU A 57 8.16 -5.46 8.13
N ASN A 58 8.63 -6.68 7.88
CA ASN A 58 7.83 -7.70 7.20
C ASN A 58 6.55 -7.99 7.99
N HIS A 59 6.68 -8.19 9.32
CA HIS A 59 5.54 -8.40 10.20
C HIS A 59 4.64 -7.16 10.33
N LEU A 60 5.24 -5.96 10.41
CA LEU A 60 4.47 -4.70 10.45
C LEU A 60 3.56 -4.57 9.22
N ARG A 61 4.05 -4.92 8.02
CA ARG A 61 3.26 -4.83 6.78
C ARG A 61 2.02 -5.73 6.80
N GLU A 62 2.09 -6.91 7.41
CA GLU A 62 0.94 -7.81 7.55
C GLU A 62 -0.19 -7.17 8.38
N ASN A 63 0.17 -6.21 9.23
CA ASN A 63 -0.72 -5.49 10.13
C ASN A 63 -1.09 -4.08 9.62
N ILE A 64 -0.80 -3.76 8.35
CA ILE A 64 -1.21 -2.50 7.72
C ILE A 64 -2.30 -2.78 6.68
N LYS A 65 -3.46 -2.13 6.86
CA LYS A 65 -4.52 -2.09 5.84
C LYS A 65 -4.61 -0.70 5.21
N LEU A 66 -4.64 -0.65 3.88
CA LEU A 66 -4.75 0.59 3.10
C LEU A 66 -5.88 0.48 2.07
N PHE A 67 -6.69 1.53 1.98
CA PHE A 67 -7.70 1.68 0.95
C PHE A 67 -7.53 2.99 0.20
N VAL A 68 -7.91 2.99 -1.09
CA VAL A 68 -7.90 4.17 -1.94
C VAL A 68 -9.24 4.30 -2.64
N VAL A 69 -9.90 5.45 -2.50
CA VAL A 69 -11.05 5.81 -3.33
C VAL A 69 -10.54 6.50 -4.60
N ILE A 70 -10.77 5.89 -5.75
CA ILE A 70 -10.16 6.28 -7.02
C ILE A 70 -11.07 7.27 -7.74
N GLY A 71 -10.59 8.49 -7.97
CA GLY A 71 -11.30 9.50 -8.77
C GLY A 71 -11.15 9.32 -10.28
N GLN A 72 -9.97 8.86 -10.74
CA GLN A 72 -9.62 8.75 -12.17
C GLN A 72 -9.02 7.37 -12.49
N LEU A 73 -9.88 6.37 -12.70
CA LEU A 73 -9.43 4.99 -12.94
C LEU A 73 -8.69 4.82 -14.27
N ASN A 74 -9.09 5.55 -15.32
CA ASN A 74 -8.52 5.41 -16.66
C ASN A 74 -7.01 5.66 -16.68
N GLN A 75 -6.53 6.58 -15.85
CA GLN A 75 -5.12 6.95 -15.73
C GLN A 75 -4.31 5.82 -15.12
N LEU A 76 -4.85 5.16 -14.09
CA LEU A 76 -4.20 4.00 -13.45
C LEU A 76 -4.15 2.78 -14.39
N ILE A 77 -5.20 2.57 -15.19
CA ILE A 77 -5.25 1.50 -16.21
C ILE A 77 -4.25 1.79 -17.34
N LYS A 78 -4.27 3.00 -17.91
CA LYS A 78 -3.32 3.40 -18.97
C LYS A 78 -1.88 3.34 -18.48
N GLY A 79 -1.66 3.69 -17.21
CA GLY A 79 -0.37 3.55 -16.55
C GLY A 79 0.02 2.11 -16.23
N GLY A 80 -0.87 1.13 -16.33
CA GLY A 80 -0.57 -0.27 -16.01
C GLY A 80 -0.46 -0.57 -14.50
N ARG A 81 -0.98 0.31 -13.64
CA ARG A 81 -0.95 0.15 -12.17
C ARG A 81 -2.15 -0.64 -11.64
N ILE A 82 -3.17 -0.80 -12.48
CA ILE A 82 -4.32 -1.68 -12.28
C ILE A 82 -4.40 -2.60 -13.48
N SER A 83 -4.55 -3.92 -13.23
CA SER A 83 -4.68 -4.88 -14.31
C SER A 83 -5.94 -4.61 -15.15
N LYS A 84 -5.83 -4.80 -16.47
CA LYS A 84 -6.94 -4.60 -17.42
C LYS A 84 -8.06 -5.65 -17.28
N THR A 85 -7.89 -6.65 -16.41
CA THR A 85 -8.68 -7.90 -16.39
C THR A 85 -10.02 -7.83 -15.66
N LYS A 86 -10.53 -6.65 -15.29
CA LYS A 86 -11.90 -6.51 -14.75
C LYS A 86 -12.63 -5.47 -15.60
N GLY A 87 -13.57 -5.93 -16.44
CA GLY A 87 -14.27 -5.20 -17.52
C GLY A 87 -15.04 -3.92 -17.14
N LEU A 88 -14.34 -2.93 -16.60
CA LEU A 88 -14.87 -1.69 -16.04
C LEU A 88 -14.67 -0.45 -16.94
N ILE A 89 -14.12 -0.62 -18.15
CA ILE A 89 -13.77 0.51 -19.02
C ILE A 89 -15.02 1.23 -19.59
N GLY A 90 -16.18 0.57 -19.63
CA GLY A 90 -17.36 1.07 -20.34
C GLY A 90 -18.33 1.98 -19.56
N ASN A 91 -18.43 1.88 -18.23
CA ASN A 91 -19.57 2.44 -17.47
C ASN A 91 -19.19 3.30 -16.24
N LEU A 92 -17.96 3.79 -16.18
CA LEU A 92 -17.40 4.36 -14.94
C LEU A 92 -17.90 5.77 -14.55
N MET A 93 -18.68 6.45 -15.39
CA MET A 93 -19.05 7.86 -15.18
C MET A 93 -19.89 8.15 -13.92
N LYS A 94 -20.32 7.14 -13.16
CA LYS A 94 -21.18 7.30 -11.96
C LYS A 94 -20.74 6.49 -10.74
N ILE A 95 -19.52 5.94 -10.75
CA ILE A 95 -19.01 5.16 -9.63
C ILE A 95 -17.66 5.70 -9.15
N LYS A 96 -17.37 5.49 -7.88
CA LYS A 96 -16.11 5.74 -7.18
C LYS A 96 -15.51 4.38 -6.83
N PRO A 97 -14.65 3.80 -7.68
CA PRO A 97 -13.99 2.55 -7.38
C PRO A 97 -13.14 2.68 -6.11
N ILE A 98 -13.14 1.62 -5.31
CA ILE A 98 -12.31 1.51 -4.12
C ILE A 98 -11.33 0.38 -4.37
N GLY A 99 -10.05 0.67 -4.15
CA GLY A 99 -8.97 -0.29 -4.25
C GLY A 99 -8.26 -0.50 -2.92
N THR A 100 -7.50 -1.60 -2.85
CA THR A 100 -6.57 -1.93 -1.77
C THR A 100 -5.26 -2.41 -2.39
N LEU A 101 -4.23 -2.61 -1.56
CA LEU A 101 -2.99 -3.22 -2.01
C LEU A 101 -2.96 -4.70 -1.64
N ASP A 102 -2.66 -5.53 -2.64
CA ASP A 102 -2.39 -6.95 -2.49
C ASP A 102 -0.99 -7.24 -3.05
N ASP A 103 -0.08 -7.73 -2.20
CA ASP A 103 1.36 -7.85 -2.47
C ASP A 103 1.97 -6.64 -3.22
N GLY A 104 1.58 -5.43 -2.80
CA GLY A 104 2.06 -4.17 -3.38
C GLY A 104 1.56 -3.89 -4.81
N ARG A 105 0.50 -4.58 -5.26
CA ARG A 105 -0.28 -4.29 -6.47
C ARG A 105 -1.62 -3.68 -6.09
N LEU A 106 -2.12 -2.74 -6.90
CA LEU A 106 -3.41 -2.12 -6.66
C LEU A 106 -4.54 -2.97 -7.24
N GLU A 107 -5.39 -3.47 -6.35
CA GLU A 107 -6.55 -4.29 -6.69
C GLU A 107 -7.86 -3.57 -6.37
N LEU A 108 -8.81 -3.64 -7.31
CA LEU A 108 -10.16 -3.12 -7.10
C LEU A 108 -10.98 -4.11 -6.28
N VAL A 109 -11.60 -3.61 -5.21
CA VAL A 109 -12.37 -4.41 -4.24
C VAL A 109 -13.85 -4.01 -4.17
N HIS A 110 -14.19 -2.76 -4.49
CA HIS A 110 -15.58 -2.29 -4.43
C HIS A 110 -15.87 -1.14 -5.39
N ASN A 111 -17.14 -0.95 -5.74
CA ASN A 111 -17.62 0.15 -6.57
C ASN A 111 -18.72 0.91 -5.85
N ALA A 112 -18.35 1.99 -5.17
CA ALA A 112 -19.29 2.88 -4.50
C ALA A 112 -19.93 3.86 -5.51
N ARG A 113 -21.12 4.38 -5.22
CA ARG A 113 -21.77 5.42 -6.06
C ARG A 113 -21.67 6.81 -5.44
N THR A 114 -21.72 6.89 -4.12
CA THR A 114 -21.65 8.13 -3.35
C THR A 114 -20.51 8.07 -2.35
N GLN A 115 -20.05 9.24 -1.88
CA GLN A 115 -19.04 9.30 -0.82
C GLN A 115 -19.51 8.60 0.46
N ASN A 116 -20.79 8.74 0.82
CA ASN A 116 -21.34 8.05 1.98
C ASN A 116 -21.26 6.52 1.81
N SER A 117 -21.60 5.98 0.63
CA SER A 117 -21.45 4.53 0.38
C SER A 117 -19.99 4.07 0.45
N SER A 118 -19.02 4.90 0.03
CA SER A 118 -17.60 4.61 0.21
C SER A 118 -17.22 4.54 1.69
N ILE A 119 -17.67 5.50 2.49
CA ILE A 119 -17.38 5.55 3.93
C ILE A 119 -17.97 4.32 4.65
N GLN A 120 -19.20 3.92 4.33
CA GLN A 120 -19.81 2.73 4.95
C GLN A 120 -19.05 1.46 4.61
N TYR A 121 -18.63 1.29 3.35
CA TYR A 121 -17.77 0.18 2.95
C TYR A 121 -16.45 0.19 3.72
N LEU A 122 -15.74 1.32 3.76
CA LEU A 122 -14.47 1.44 4.50
C LEU A 122 -14.63 1.15 5.99
N LYS A 123 -15.70 1.66 6.63
CA LYS A 123 -15.98 1.37 8.05
C LYS A 123 -16.14 -0.12 8.31
N LYS A 124 -16.89 -0.81 7.46
CA LYS A 124 -17.11 -2.26 7.56
C LYS A 124 -15.77 -3.00 7.45
N GLU A 125 -15.02 -2.76 6.38
CA GLU A 125 -13.76 -3.47 6.12
C GLU A 125 -12.68 -3.18 7.18
N ILE A 126 -12.63 -1.94 7.68
CA ILE A 126 -11.72 -1.56 8.76
C ILE A 126 -12.10 -2.27 10.06
N ALA A 127 -13.40 -2.31 10.41
CA ALA A 127 -13.87 -3.03 11.59
C ALA A 127 -13.56 -4.53 11.53
N GLU A 128 -13.77 -5.16 10.36
CA GLU A 128 -13.43 -6.57 10.13
C GLU A 128 -11.92 -6.82 10.22
N PHE A 129 -11.10 -5.91 9.68
CA PHE A 129 -9.64 -6.02 9.75
C PHE A 129 -9.10 -5.87 11.18
N ILE A 130 -9.67 -4.94 11.96
CA ILE A 130 -9.25 -4.70 13.35
C ILE A 130 -9.63 -5.91 14.23
N GLY A 131 -10.85 -6.43 14.09
CA GLY A 131 -11.37 -7.45 15.01
C GLY A 131 -11.29 -6.98 16.46
N ASP A 132 -10.61 -7.76 17.31
CA ASP A 132 -10.40 -7.43 18.74
C ASP A 132 -9.04 -6.76 19.02
N HIS A 133 -8.31 -6.35 17.98
CA HIS A 133 -7.00 -5.73 18.13
C HIS A 133 -7.10 -4.22 18.37
N GLU A 134 -6.04 -3.64 18.93
CA GLU A 134 -5.95 -2.19 19.14
C GLU A 134 -5.43 -1.47 17.89
N ILE A 135 -6.07 -0.37 17.52
CA ILE A 135 -5.60 0.49 16.44
C ILE A 135 -4.36 1.26 16.91
N LYS A 136 -3.21 1.01 16.28
CA LYS A 136 -1.97 1.74 16.60
C LYS A 136 -1.82 3.08 15.88
N SER A 137 -2.35 3.20 14.66
CA SER A 137 -2.27 4.44 13.88
C SER A 137 -3.35 4.50 12.80
N VAL A 138 -3.80 5.70 12.47
CA VAL A 138 -4.73 5.97 11.36
C VAL A 138 -4.20 7.17 10.59
N GLY A 139 -4.19 7.06 9.26
CA GLY A 139 -3.83 8.15 8.36
C GLY A 139 -4.82 8.27 7.21
N VAL A 140 -5.10 9.52 6.85
CA VAL A 140 -5.91 9.88 5.68
C VAL A 140 -5.09 10.91 4.88
N ALA A 141 -4.99 10.69 3.57
CA ALA A 141 -4.25 11.53 2.63
C ALA A 141 -5.14 11.89 1.44
#